data_AF-A0A932ZQE6-F1
#
_entry.id   AF-A0A932ZQE6-F1
#
_cell.length_a   1.000
_cell.length_b   1.000
_cell.length_c   1.000
_cell.angle_alpha   90.00
_cell.angle_beta   90.00
_cell.angle_gamma   90.00
#
_symmetry.space_group_name_H-M   'P 1'
#
loop_
_entity.id
_entity.type
_entity.pdbx_description
1 polymer ?
#
loop_
_entity_poly.entity_id
_entity_poly.type
_entity_poly.pdbx_seq_one_letter_code
_entity_poly.pdbx_strand_id
1 'polypeptide(L)'
;AADIGVSESLLYKWTENPAGTDASGMVSPLARLAQILLAIPDADLANWICRHAGGFFVPNPPAPAGPSPVLQSIRTMVREFSELLDTVTESIENDGKIDEGEARRIRTSWEDLKRHMEQFSIACESGRYQRGR
;
A
#
# COMPACT_ATOMS: atom_id res chain seq x y z
N ALA A 1 18.34 -2.20 -18.45
CA ALA A 1 19.61 -1.69 -17.87
C ALA A 1 20.24 -0.64 -18.76
N ALA A 2 20.45 -0.94 -20.06
CA ALA A 2 20.97 0.02 -21.04
C ALA A 2 20.15 1.33 -21.17
N ASP A 3 18.82 1.24 -21.07
CA ASP A 3 17.92 2.41 -21.23
C ASP A 3 18.10 3.50 -20.16
N ILE A 4 18.64 3.14 -18.99
CA ILE A 4 18.95 4.07 -17.90
C ILE A 4 20.47 4.27 -17.73
N GLY A 5 21.26 3.83 -18.71
CA GLY A 5 22.71 4.05 -18.75
C GLY A 5 23.52 3.29 -17.70
N VAL A 6 23.01 2.17 -17.17
CA VAL A 6 23.73 1.37 -16.16
C VAL A 6 23.92 -0.09 -16.57
N SER A 7 24.95 -0.73 -16.01
CA SER A 7 25.19 -2.16 -16.20
C SER A 7 24.18 -3.01 -15.43
N GLU A 8 23.89 -4.21 -15.92
CA GLU A 8 23.01 -5.16 -15.24
C GLU A 8 23.53 -5.54 -13.85
N SER A 9 24.85 -5.69 -13.69
CA SER A 9 25.47 -5.96 -12.40
C SER A 9 25.27 -4.83 -11.39
N LEU A 10 25.25 -3.57 -11.84
CA LEU A 10 24.99 -2.43 -10.96
C LEU A 10 23.51 -2.34 -10.58
N LEU A 11 22.61 -2.61 -11.53
CA LEU A 11 21.17 -2.69 -11.29
C LEU A 11 20.85 -3.78 -10.24
N TYR A 12 21.45 -4.96 -10.37
CA TYR A 12 21.28 -6.06 -9.42
C TYR A 12 21.76 -5.69 -8.02
N LYS A 13 22.93 -5.05 -7.90
CA LYS A 13 23.46 -4.55 -6.62
C LYS A 13 22.50 -3.58 -5.92
N TRP A 14 21.86 -2.67 -6.68
CA TRP A 14 20.87 -1.77 -6.11
C TRP A 14 19.63 -2.50 -5.61
N THR A 15 19.18 -3.55 -6.30
CA THR A 15 18.03 -4.33 -5.86
C THR A 15 18.31 -5.23 -4.66
N GLU A 16 19.52 -5.79 -4.55
CA GLU A 16 19.93 -6.61 -3.39
C GLU A 16 20.14 -5.78 -2.12
N ASN A 17 20.68 -4.56 -2.27
CA ASN A 17 20.89 -3.64 -1.15
C ASN A 17 20.35 -2.24 -1.48
N PRO A 18 19.02 -2.02 -1.39
CA PRO A 18 18.39 -0.75 -1.76
C PRO A 18 18.86 0.43 -0.92
N ALA A 19 19.23 0.17 0.35
CA ALA A 19 19.74 1.15 1.30
C ALA A 19 21.28 1.34 1.24
N GLY A 20 21.96 0.57 0.39
CA GLY A 20 23.41 0.52 0.32
C GLY A 20 24.04 1.75 -0.34
N THR A 21 25.30 1.96 -0.02
CA THR A 21 26.24 2.77 -0.82
C THR A 21 26.92 1.85 -1.83
N ASP A 22 27.02 2.28 -3.08
CA ASP A 22 27.73 1.51 -4.09
C ASP A 22 29.25 1.55 -3.86
N ALA A 23 30.00 0.76 -4.64
CA ALA A 23 31.46 0.67 -4.53
C ALA A 23 32.20 1.99 -4.81
N SER A 24 31.53 3.01 -5.35
CA SER A 24 32.07 4.35 -5.58
C SER A 24 31.77 5.34 -4.44
N GLY A 25 31.09 4.88 -3.38
CA GLY A 25 30.65 5.71 -2.26
C GLY A 25 29.40 6.53 -2.56
N MET A 26 28.75 6.35 -3.72
CA MET A 26 27.50 7.01 -4.05
C MET A 26 26.32 6.26 -3.43
N VAL A 27 25.35 7.02 -2.93
CA VAL A 27 24.11 6.49 -2.36
C VAL A 27 23.29 5.87 -3.49
N SER A 28 22.81 4.64 -3.29
CA SER A 28 21.89 3.97 -4.21
C SER A 28 20.76 4.91 -4.65
N PRO A 29 20.39 4.96 -5.95
CA PRO A 29 19.24 5.75 -6.39
C PRO A 29 17.94 5.39 -5.65
N LEU A 30 17.78 4.13 -5.22
CA LEU A 30 16.64 3.69 -4.43
C LEU A 30 16.67 4.28 -3.01
N ALA A 31 17.84 4.33 -2.37
CA ALA A 31 18.00 5.01 -1.08
C ALA A 31 17.72 6.51 -1.19
N ARG A 32 18.14 7.15 -2.30
CA ARG A 32 17.84 8.56 -2.55
C ARG A 32 16.35 8.80 -2.76
N LEU A 33 15.67 7.92 -3.49
CA LEU A 33 14.22 7.96 -3.67
C LEU A 33 13.48 7.83 -2.34
N ALA A 34 13.90 6.89 -1.48
CA ALA A 34 13.34 6.74 -0.14
C ALA A 34 13.52 8.01 0.70
N GLN A 35 14.69 8.66 0.65
CA GLN A 35 14.91 9.94 1.33
C GLN A 35 13.99 11.04 0.81
N ILE A 36 13.74 11.10 -0.50
CA ILE A 36 12.81 12.07 -1.10
C ILE A 36 11.39 11.84 -0.55
N LEU A 37 10.92 10.59 -0.54
CA LEU A 37 9.60 10.23 -0.02
C LEU A 37 9.45 10.53 1.48
N LEU A 38 10.53 10.44 2.26
CA LEU A 38 10.53 10.81 3.68
C LEU A 38 10.56 12.33 3.89
N ALA A 39 11.30 13.06 3.06
CA ALA A 39 11.42 14.52 3.15
C ALA A 39 10.15 15.24 2.66
N ILE A 40 9.45 14.64 1.71
CA ILE A 40 8.20 15.13 1.13
C ILE A 40 7.15 14.02 1.30
N PRO A 41 6.47 13.95 2.46
CA PRO A 41 5.49 12.91 2.75
C PRO A 41 4.18 13.17 1.97
N ASP A 42 4.28 13.12 0.65
CA ASP A 42 3.19 13.30 -0.30
C ASP A 42 2.78 11.94 -0.88
N ALA A 43 1.55 11.53 -0.57
CA ALA A 43 0.99 10.27 -1.05
C ALA A 43 0.86 10.25 -2.58
N ASP A 44 0.68 11.40 -3.23
CA ASP A 44 0.57 11.48 -4.69
C ASP A 44 1.90 11.19 -5.38
N LEU A 45 3.02 11.63 -4.79
CA LEU A 45 4.35 11.31 -5.29
C LEU A 45 4.65 9.81 -5.19
N ALA A 46 4.35 9.20 -4.03
CA ALA A 46 4.51 7.75 -3.85
C ALA A 46 3.62 6.98 -4.84
N ASN A 47 2.37 7.40 -5.00
CA ASN A 47 1.43 6.79 -5.93
C ASN A 47 1.87 6.93 -7.39
N TRP A 48 2.44 8.08 -7.77
CA TRP A 48 3.00 8.30 -9.11
C TRP A 48 4.11 7.30 -9.43
N ILE A 49 5.03 7.03 -8.49
CA ILE A 49 6.07 6.01 -8.65
C ILE A 49 5.43 4.62 -8.84
N CYS A 50 4.46 4.26 -8.01
CA CYS A 50 3.78 2.96 -8.10
C CYS A 50 3.08 2.75 -9.45
N ARG A 51 2.53 3.81 -10.07
CA ARG A 51 1.89 3.73 -11.40
C ARG A 51 2.84 3.28 -12.49
N HIS A 52 4.13 3.57 -12.40
CA HIS A 52 5.12 3.06 -13.35
C HIS A 52 5.29 1.54 -13.30
N ALA A 53 4.90 0.90 -12.20
CA ALA A 53 4.87 -0.55 -12.06
C ALA A 53 3.45 -1.14 -12.26
N GLY A 54 2.49 -0.34 -12.74
CA GLY A 54 1.08 -0.75 -12.85
C GLY A 54 0.35 -0.88 -11.50
N GLY A 55 0.94 -0.34 -10.43
CA GLY A 55 0.39 -0.37 -9.08
C GLY A 55 -0.15 0.98 -8.61
N PHE A 56 -0.53 1.03 -7.35
CA PHE A 56 -0.93 2.24 -6.63
C PHE A 56 -0.40 2.14 -5.20
N PHE A 57 -0.13 3.28 -4.57
CA PHE A 57 0.34 3.31 -3.20
C PHE A 57 -0.85 3.37 -2.24
N VAL A 58 -0.94 2.41 -1.31
CA VAL A 58 -1.84 2.48 -0.16
C VAL A 58 -0.97 2.63 1.08
N PRO A 59 -1.07 3.75 1.81
CA PRO A 59 -0.33 3.89 3.05
C PRO A 59 -0.85 2.87 4.06
N ASN A 60 0.09 2.22 4.75
CA ASN A 60 -0.23 1.37 5.87
C ASN A 60 -1.01 2.17 6.91
N PRO A 61 -2.02 1.56 7.54
CA PRO A 61 -2.74 2.19 8.63
C PRO A 61 -1.78 2.46 9.80
N PRO A 62 -2.06 3.49 10.62
CA PRO A 62 -1.32 3.66 11.86
C PRO A 62 -1.45 2.39 12.71
N ALA A 63 -0.38 2.07 13.44
CA ALA A 63 -0.42 0.96 14.38
C ALA A 63 -1.60 1.16 15.36
N PRO A 64 -2.48 0.16 15.54
CA PRO A 64 -3.62 0.28 16.44
C PRO A 64 -3.16 0.59 17.87
N ALA A 65 -3.87 1.49 18.55
CA ALA A 65 -3.59 1.84 19.94
C ALA A 65 -4.12 0.72 20.87
N GLY A 66 -3.21 -0.07 21.44
CA GLY A 66 -3.52 -1.12 22.42
C GLY A 66 -3.96 -2.47 21.81
N PRO A 67 -4.24 -3.47 22.67
CA PRO A 67 -4.68 -4.79 22.22
C PRO A 67 -6.06 -4.72 21.57
N SER A 68 -6.16 -5.15 20.31
CA SER A 68 -7.42 -5.28 19.58
C SER A 68 -7.90 -6.74 19.62
N PRO A 69 -9.16 -7.03 19.96
CA PRO A 69 -9.69 -8.38 19.84
C PRO A 69 -9.78 -8.82 18.37
N VAL A 70 -9.22 -9.99 18.04
CA VAL A 70 -9.28 -10.60 16.68
C VAL A 70 -10.69 -10.56 16.09
N LEU A 71 -11.70 -10.90 16.90
CA LEU A 71 -13.10 -10.94 16.48
C LEU A 71 -13.64 -9.57 16.06
N GLN A 72 -13.14 -8.48 16.65
CA GLN A 72 -13.51 -7.12 16.26
C GLN A 72 -12.89 -6.76 14.91
N SER A 73 -11.64 -7.14 14.68
CA SER A 73 -10.98 -6.94 13.38
C SER A 73 -11.69 -7.71 12.26
N ILE A 74 -12.06 -8.98 12.50
CA ILE A 74 -12.82 -9.79 11.52
C ILE A 74 -14.18 -9.13 11.22
N ARG A 75 -14.92 -8.68 12.24
CA ARG A 75 -16.20 -7.99 12.04
C ARG A 75 -16.06 -6.72 11.22
N THR A 76 -14.98 -5.98 11.43
CA THR A 76 -14.67 -4.78 10.64
C THR A 76 -14.45 -5.16 9.18
N MET A 77 -13.60 -6.14 8.89
CA MET A 77 -13.37 -6.60 7.52
C MET A 77 -14.64 -7.02 6.79
N VAL A 78 -15.52 -7.78 7.45
CA VAL A 78 -16.79 -8.21 6.85
C VAL A 78 -17.67 -7.01 6.52
N ARG A 79 -17.74 -6.02 7.41
CA ARG A 79 -18.51 -4.79 7.16
C ARG A 79 -17.93 -3.99 5.98
N GLU A 80 -16.62 -3.75 5.95
CA GLU A 80 -15.99 -3.00 4.85
C GLU A 80 -16.17 -3.73 3.50
N PHE A 81 -16.17 -5.06 3.51
CA PHE A 81 -16.46 -5.85 2.31
C PHE A 81 -17.93 -5.72 1.88
N SER A 82 -18.88 -5.73 2.82
CA SER A 82 -20.29 -5.44 2.52
C SER A 82 -20.46 -4.03 1.94
N GLU A 83 -19.82 -3.02 2.51
CA GLU A 83 -19.89 -1.63 2.01
C GLU A 83 -19.36 -1.50 0.57
N LEU A 84 -18.30 -2.26 0.22
CA LEU A 84 -17.82 -2.34 -1.16
C LEU A 84 -18.86 -2.97 -2.09
N LEU A 85 -19.47 -4.08 -1.68
CA LEU A 85 -20.51 -4.74 -2.48
C LEU A 85 -21.73 -3.84 -2.68
N ASP A 86 -22.14 -3.11 -1.64
CA ASP A 86 -23.25 -2.15 -1.70
C ASP A 86 -22.90 -1.02 -2.67
N THR A 87 -21.69 -0.44 -2.58
CA THR A 87 -21.22 0.61 -3.49
C THR A 87 -21.24 0.17 -4.96
N VAL A 88 -20.81 -1.06 -5.23
CA VAL A 88 -20.83 -1.63 -6.59
C VAL A 88 -22.27 -1.85 -7.07
N THR A 89 -23.13 -2.37 -6.19
CA THR A 89 -24.53 -2.67 -6.51
C THR A 89 -25.31 -1.39 -6.80
N GLU A 90 -25.20 -0.37 -5.94
CA GLU A 90 -25.83 0.94 -6.13
C GLU A 90 -25.41 1.61 -7.44
N SER A 91 -24.12 1.49 -7.81
CA SER A 91 -23.61 2.06 -9.06
C SER A 91 -24.30 1.41 -10.27
N ILE A 92 -24.50 0.09 -10.26
CA ILE A 92 -25.13 -0.65 -11.37
C ILE A 92 -26.65 -0.49 -11.38
N GLU A 93 -27.31 -0.45 -10.22
CA GLU A 93 -28.76 -0.36 -10.12
C GLU A 93 -29.33 0.98 -10.61
N ASN A 94 -28.52 2.05 -10.60
CA ASN A 94 -28.95 3.38 -10.99
C ASN A 94 -29.17 3.51 -12.51
N ASP A 95 -28.15 3.22 -13.32
CA ASP A 95 -28.21 3.39 -14.78
C ASP A 95 -27.68 2.19 -15.60
N GLY A 96 -27.36 1.08 -14.92
CA GLY A 96 -26.80 -0.12 -15.54
C GLY A 96 -25.35 0.03 -16.00
N LYS A 97 -24.67 1.11 -15.62
CA LYS A 97 -23.28 1.42 -16.01
C LYS A 97 -22.47 1.80 -14.78
N ILE A 98 -21.18 2.02 -14.99
CA ILE A 98 -20.27 2.55 -13.97
C ILE A 98 -19.62 3.76 -14.59
N ASP A 99 -19.99 4.95 -14.13
CA ASP A 99 -19.37 6.21 -14.56
C ASP A 99 -18.00 6.43 -13.88
N GLU A 100 -17.29 7.49 -14.26
CA GLU A 100 -15.98 7.79 -13.66
C GLU A 100 -16.06 8.12 -12.17
N GLY A 101 -17.14 8.73 -11.71
CA GLY A 101 -17.38 9.02 -10.29
C GLY A 101 -17.62 7.75 -9.48
N GLU A 102 -18.43 6.85 -10.00
CA GLU A 102 -18.69 5.52 -9.43
C GLU A 102 -17.44 4.67 -9.39
N ALA A 103 -16.67 4.63 -10.48
CA ALA A 103 -15.39 3.95 -10.53
C ALA A 103 -14.42 4.48 -9.46
N ARG A 104 -14.42 5.81 -9.21
CA ARG A 104 -13.64 6.41 -8.11
C ARG A 104 -14.16 5.99 -6.74
N ARG A 105 -15.47 5.95 -6.50
CA ARG A 105 -16.04 5.50 -5.21
C ARG A 105 -15.70 4.03 -4.93
N ILE A 106 -15.87 3.16 -5.92
CA ILE A 106 -15.49 1.74 -5.82
C ILE A 106 -14.00 1.60 -5.52
N ARG A 107 -13.16 2.41 -6.19
CA ARG A 107 -11.71 2.44 -5.93
C ARG A 107 -11.40 2.83 -4.48
N THR A 108 -12.02 3.89 -3.96
CA THR A 108 -11.83 4.32 -2.57
C THR A 108 -12.22 3.23 -1.58
N SER A 109 -13.42 2.65 -1.73
CA SER A 109 -13.88 1.55 -0.85
C SER A 109 -12.94 0.34 -0.89
N TRP A 110 -12.45 -0.02 -2.08
CA TRP A 110 -11.45 -1.08 -2.23
C TRP A 110 -10.11 -0.76 -1.55
N GLU A 111 -9.68 0.50 -1.58
CA GLU A 111 -8.47 0.97 -0.88
C GLU A 111 -8.62 0.91 0.64
N ASP A 112 -9.78 1.29 1.17
CA ASP A 112 -10.07 1.19 2.59
C ASP A 112 -10.12 -0.26 3.07
N LEU A 113 -10.73 -1.18 2.31
CA LEU A 113 -10.72 -2.61 2.62
C LEU A 113 -9.29 -3.17 2.69
N LYS A 114 -8.43 -2.88 1.70
CA LYS A 114 -7.02 -3.33 1.72
C LYS A 114 -6.28 -2.77 2.93
N ARG A 115 -6.51 -1.49 3.29
CA ARG A 115 -5.87 -0.88 4.46
C ARG A 115 -6.28 -1.61 5.75
N HIS A 116 -7.56 -1.93 5.93
CA HIS A 116 -8.01 -2.68 7.12
C HIS A 116 -7.43 -4.10 7.18
N MET A 117 -7.33 -4.78 6.04
CA MET A 117 -6.67 -6.10 5.95
C MET A 117 -5.19 -6.03 6.31
N GLU A 118 -4.48 -5.00 5.82
CA GLU A 118 -3.08 -4.75 6.15
C GLU A 118 -2.90 -4.49 7.65
N GLN A 119 -3.79 -3.70 8.27
CA GLN A 119 -3.76 -3.46 9.72
C GLN A 119 -3.80 -4.76 10.52
N PHE A 120 -4.65 -5.68 10.09
CA PHE A 120 -4.80 -6.98 10.73
C PHE A 120 -3.58 -7.86 10.52
N SER A 121 -2.97 -7.88 9.33
CA SER A 121 -1.73 -8.62 9.09
C SER A 121 -0.61 -8.12 10.01
N ILE A 122 -0.42 -6.80 10.06
CA ILE A 122 0.56 -6.16 10.96
C ILE A 122 0.28 -6.53 12.42
N ALA A 123 -0.98 -6.55 12.84
CA ALA A 123 -1.36 -6.93 14.21
C ALA A 123 -1.07 -8.43 14.50
N CYS A 124 -1.27 -9.32 13.52
CA CYS A 124 -0.88 -10.73 13.60
C CYS A 124 0.64 -10.91 13.71
N GLU A 125 1.39 -10.29 12.81
CA GLU A 125 2.86 -10.37 12.73
C GLU A 125 3.54 -9.82 13.98
N SER A 126 2.97 -8.78 14.58
CA SER A 126 3.46 -8.20 15.84
C SER A 126 3.07 -8.99 17.09
N GLY A 127 2.42 -10.14 16.96
CA GLY A 127 2.02 -11.00 18.08
C GLY A 127 0.93 -10.41 18.98
N ARG A 128 0.26 -9.33 18.55
CA ARG A 128 -0.69 -8.56 19.40
C ARG A 128 -1.98 -9.29 19.74
N TYR A 129 -2.29 -10.36 19.03
CA TYR A 129 -3.45 -11.22 19.29
C TYR A 129 -3.13 -12.40 20.23
N GLN A 130 -1.89 -12.54 20.69
CA GLN A 130 -1.54 -13.53 21.71
C GLN A 130 -2.13 -13.07 23.05
N ARG A 131 -3.16 -13.79 23.52
CA ARG A 131 -3.63 -13.71 24.90
C ARG A 131 -2.45 -14.02 25.82
N GLY A 132 -2.30 -13.24 26.89
CA GLY A 132 -1.17 -13.32 27.82
C GLY A 132 -0.82 -14.74 28.26
N ARG A 133 0.49 -14.95 28.48
CA ARG A 133 0.94 -15.93 29.47
C ARG A 133 0.46 -15.54 30.86
#